data_AF-A0A0F9L7K3-F1
#
_entry.id   AF-A0A0F9L7K3-F1
#
_cell.length_a   1.000
_cell.length_b   1.000
_cell.length_c   1.000
_cell.angle_alpha   90.00
_cell.angle_beta   90.00
_cell.angle_gamma   90.00
#
_symmetry.space_group_name_H-M   'P 1'
#
loop_
_entity.id
_entity.type
_entity.pdbx_description
1 polymer ?
#
loop_
_entity_poly.entity_id
_entity_poly.type
_entity_poly.pdbx_seq_one_letter_code
_entity_poly.pdbx_strand_id
1 'polypeptide(L)'
;MSDYLDSLRSHYDHVGTSESVNIPEPRYCQHCNADLLGDPIPVELREEYYGGWTHYKREIGYYSMEHDRTMYYLCPDCGETI
;
A
#
# COMPACT_ATOMS: atom_id res chain seq x y z
N MET A 1 22.15 1.18 8.47
CA MET A 1 20.93 0.80 7.71
C MET A 1 20.05 -0.22 8.47
N SER A 2 20.35 -0.53 9.74
CA SER A 2 19.46 -1.29 10.65
C SER A 2 18.74 -0.37 11.63
N ASP A 3 19.41 0.72 12.00
CA ASP A 3 19.02 1.56 13.14
C ASP A 3 17.72 2.34 12.94
N TYR A 4 17.30 2.58 11.69
CA TYR A 4 16.05 3.30 11.39
C TYR A 4 14.82 2.39 11.54
N LEU A 5 14.92 1.14 11.09
CA LEU A 5 13.84 0.16 11.22
C LEU A 5 13.75 -0.37 12.66
N ASP A 6 14.87 -0.50 13.35
CA ASP A 6 14.90 -0.86 14.78
C ASP A 6 14.37 0.28 15.68
N SER A 7 14.65 1.55 15.34
CA SER A 7 14.08 2.70 16.06
C SER A 7 12.57 2.84 15.85
N LEU A 8 12.05 2.47 14.68
CA LEU A 8 10.59 2.43 14.46
C LEU A 8 9.94 1.29 15.24
N ARG A 9 10.58 0.13 15.34
CA ARG A 9 10.07 -0.99 16.15
C ARG A 9 9.98 -0.68 17.65
N SER A 10 11.02 -0.08 18.22
CA SER A 10 11.06 0.20 19.67
C SER A 10 10.02 1.24 20.14
N HIS A 11 9.49 2.08 19.24
CA HIS A 11 8.45 3.05 19.59
C HIS A 11 7.04 2.42 19.60
N TYR A 12 6.87 1.22 19.02
CA TYR A 12 5.59 0.54 18.83
C TYR A 12 5.25 -0.50 19.91
N ASP A 13 6.18 -0.83 20.81
CA ASP A 13 5.93 -1.82 21.87
C ASP A 13 5.16 -1.26 23.08
N HIS A 14 4.76 0.02 23.07
CA HIS A 14 4.11 0.68 24.21
C HIS A 14 2.73 1.30 23.94
N VAL A 15 2.11 1.06 22.78
CA VAL A 15 0.75 1.54 22.52
C VAL A 15 -0.18 0.37 22.24
N GLY A 16 -0.62 -0.27 23.32
CA GLY A 16 -1.81 -1.10 23.30
C GLY A 16 -3.05 -0.23 23.16
N THR A 17 -3.34 0.27 21.96
CA THR A 17 -4.68 0.74 21.58
C THR A 17 -4.94 0.43 20.10
N SER A 18 -6.16 0.00 19.84
CA SER A 18 -6.74 -0.41 18.57
C SER A 18 -6.94 0.73 17.56
N GLU A 19 -5.91 1.56 17.33
CA GLU A 19 -5.94 2.61 16.31
C GLU A 19 -5.09 2.17 15.12
N SER A 20 -5.76 1.92 13.99
CA SER A 20 -5.12 1.69 12.69
C SER A 20 -4.26 2.90 12.33
N VAL A 21 -2.96 2.79 12.57
CA VAL A 21 -1.99 3.76 12.07
C VAL A 21 -2.16 3.85 10.55
N ASN A 22 -2.56 5.03 10.06
CA ASN A 22 -2.61 5.33 8.64
C ASN A 22 -1.17 5.45 8.11
N ILE A 23 -0.57 4.31 7.78
CA ILE A 23 0.69 4.26 7.04
C ILE A 23 0.35 4.59 5.58
N PRO A 24 0.95 5.64 4.98
CA PRO A 24 0.69 5.96 3.58
C PRO A 24 1.17 4.81 2.69
N GLU A 25 0.27 4.33 1.84
CA GLU A 25 0.54 3.28 0.85
C GLU A 25 1.79 3.63 0.02
N PRO A 26 2.71 2.68 -0.23
CA PRO A 26 3.95 2.95 -0.94
C PRO A 26 3.67 3.42 -2.38
N ARG A 27 4.32 4.51 -2.78
CA ARG A 27 4.26 5.05 -4.14
C ARG A 27 5.14 4.28 -5.12
N TYR A 28 6.26 3.74 -4.64
CA TYR A 28 7.26 3.07 -5.48
C TYR A 28 7.45 1.63 -5.03
N CYS A 29 7.68 0.73 -5.99
CA CYS A 29 8.08 -0.64 -5.69
C CYS A 29 9.44 -0.65 -4.98
N GLN A 30 9.55 -1.34 -3.84
CA GLN A 30 10.79 -1.42 -3.07
C GLN A 30 11.88 -2.27 -3.74
N HIS A 31 11.52 -3.03 -4.78
CA HIS A 31 12.44 -3.94 -5.49
C HIS A 31 12.98 -3.33 -6.78
N CYS A 32 12.12 -2.72 -7.60
CA CYS A 32 12.50 -2.17 -8.92
C CYS A 32 12.31 -0.66 -9.05
N ASN A 33 11.82 0.02 -8.00
CA ASN A 33 11.56 1.46 -7.97
C ASN A 33 10.55 1.96 -9.03
N ALA A 34 9.75 1.06 -9.60
CA ALA A 34 8.64 1.43 -10.48
C ALA A 34 7.61 2.29 -9.74
N ASP A 35 7.06 3.32 -10.40
CA ASP A 35 5.93 4.11 -9.88
C ASP A 35 4.66 3.25 -9.93
N LEU A 36 4.04 3.05 -8.77
CA LEU A 36 2.85 2.24 -8.58
C LEU A 36 1.56 3.07 -8.74
N LEU A 37 1.66 4.38 -8.96
CA LEU A 37 0.52 5.20 -9.36
C LEU A 37 0.19 4.96 -10.83
N GLY A 38 -1.10 4.75 -11.09
CA GLY A 38 -1.69 4.63 -12.41
C GLY A 38 -2.25 5.96 -12.88
N ASP A 39 -3.24 5.87 -13.76
CA ASP A 39 -3.88 7.05 -14.33
C ASP A 39 -4.56 7.91 -13.25
N PRO A 40 -4.66 9.23 -13.47
CA PRO A 40 -5.40 10.11 -12.58
C PRO A 40 -6.88 9.72 -12.53
N ILE A 41 -7.45 9.72 -11.33
CA ILE A 41 -8.89 9.53 -11.13
C ILE A 41 -9.60 10.81 -11.62
N PRO A 42 -10.68 10.71 -12.42
CA PRO A 42 -11.49 11.86 -12.82
C PRO A 42 -11.96 12.67 -11.60
N VAL A 43 -11.86 13.99 -11.65
CA VAL A 43 -12.06 14.88 -10.49
C VAL A 43 -13.45 14.69 -9.88
N GLU A 44 -14.45 14.54 -10.73
CA GLU A 44 -15.84 14.30 -10.39
C GLU A 44 -16.08 12.99 -9.62
N LEU A 45 -15.18 12.01 -9.73
CA LEU A 45 -15.31 10.72 -9.02
C LEU A 45 -14.54 10.68 -7.69
N ARG A 46 -13.57 11.58 -7.50
CA ARG A 46 -12.61 11.49 -6.37
C ARG A 46 -13.30 11.51 -5.01
N GLU A 47 -14.18 12.48 -4.79
CA GLU A 47 -14.85 12.64 -3.49
C GLU A 47 -15.96 11.59 -3.29
N GLU A 48 -16.77 11.33 -4.32
CA GLU A 48 -17.95 10.46 -4.20
C GLU A 48 -17.58 8.98 -4.11
N TYR A 49 -16.61 8.52 -4.91
CA TYR A 49 -16.32 7.09 -5.06
C TYR A 49 -14.93 6.68 -4.55
N TYR A 50 -13.99 7.62 -4.48
CA TYR A 50 -12.59 7.31 -4.20
C TYR A 50 -12.03 8.09 -3.01
N GLY A 51 -12.86 8.62 -2.11
CA GLY A 51 -12.42 9.21 -0.83
C GLY A 51 -11.27 10.23 -0.93
N GLY A 52 -11.21 11.02 -2.02
CA GLY A 52 -10.18 12.03 -2.25
C GLY A 52 -8.88 11.52 -2.88
N TRP A 53 -8.76 10.23 -3.21
CA TRP A 53 -7.60 9.70 -3.93
C TRP A 53 -7.48 10.33 -5.32
N THR A 54 -6.24 10.57 -5.76
CA THR A 54 -5.96 11.33 -7.00
C THR A 54 -5.59 10.47 -8.19
N HIS A 55 -5.10 9.24 -7.95
CA HIS A 55 -4.63 8.31 -8.97
C HIS A 55 -5.08 6.90 -8.61
N TYR A 56 -5.30 6.08 -9.63
CA TYR A 56 -5.47 4.64 -9.45
C TYR A 56 -4.14 4.01 -9.00
N LYS A 57 -4.20 2.79 -8.45
CA LYS A 57 -3.01 1.98 -8.17
C LYS A 57 -2.78 0.97 -9.31
N ARG A 58 -1.52 0.69 -9.62
CA ARG A 58 -1.10 -0.30 -10.63
C ARG A 58 -0.81 -1.68 -10.04
N GLU A 59 -0.95 -1.83 -8.72
CA GLU A 59 -0.65 -3.05 -7.98
C GLU A 59 -1.58 -4.20 -8.38
N ILE A 60 -1.05 -5.43 -8.42
CA ILE A 60 -1.81 -6.62 -8.80
C ILE A 60 -2.20 -7.39 -7.55
N GLY A 61 -3.49 -7.45 -7.23
CA GLY A 61 -3.98 -8.23 -6.09
C GLY A 61 -3.96 -9.73 -6.37
N TYR A 62 -3.24 -10.49 -5.55
CA TYR A 62 -3.29 -11.95 -5.57
C TYR A 62 -4.41 -12.46 -4.65
N TYR A 63 -5.53 -12.83 -5.26
CA TYR A 63 -6.74 -13.24 -4.55
C TYR A 63 -6.80 -14.75 -4.34
N SER A 64 -7.22 -15.17 -3.14
CA SER A 64 -7.44 -16.57 -2.78
C SER A 64 -8.93 -16.85 -2.67
N MET A 65 -9.46 -17.71 -3.55
CA MET A 65 -10.85 -18.17 -3.50
C MET A 65 -11.18 -18.91 -2.19
N GLU A 66 -10.24 -19.71 -1.66
CA GLU A 66 -10.43 -20.46 -0.41
C GLU A 66 -10.61 -19.54 0.81
N HIS A 67 -9.95 -18.39 0.80
CA HIS A 67 -9.93 -17.45 1.91
C HIS A 67 -10.85 -16.23 1.69
N ASP A 68 -11.50 -16.17 0.51
CA ASP A 68 -12.32 -15.06 0.04
C ASP A 68 -11.67 -13.67 0.25
N ARG A 69 -10.36 -13.56 -0.05
CA ARG A 69 -9.63 -12.30 0.14
C ARG A 69 -8.39 -12.17 -0.72
N THR A 70 -7.98 -10.92 -0.91
CA THR A 70 -6.63 -10.59 -1.40
C THR A 70 -5.61 -10.95 -0.34
N MET A 71 -4.63 -11.77 -0.71
CA MET A 71 -3.60 -12.26 0.21
C MET A 71 -2.38 -11.35 0.23
N TYR A 72 -2.01 -10.79 -0.92
CA TYR A 72 -0.89 -9.84 -1.08
C TYR A 72 -1.00 -9.12 -2.42
N TYR A 73 -0.17 -8.10 -2.61
CA TYR A 73 -0.08 -7.32 -3.84
C TYR A 73 1.28 -7.51 -4.51
N LEU A 74 1.30 -7.54 -5.84
CA LEU A 74 2.51 -7.68 -6.66
C LEU A 74 2.79 -6.42 -7.47
N CYS A 75 4.07 -6.16 -7.72
CA CYS A 75 4.49 -5.14 -8.67
C CYS A 75 4.24 -5.61 -10.10
N PRO A 76 3.53 -4.82 -10.94
CA PRO A 76 3.29 -5.19 -12.33
C PRO A 76 4.57 -5.23 -13.18
N ASP A 77 5.63 -4.53 -12.75
CA ASP A 77 6.84 -4.35 -13.55
C ASP A 77 7.91 -5.42 -13.23
N CYS A 78 8.04 -5.86 -11.97
CA CYS A 78 9.03 -6.89 -11.59
C CYS A 78 8.44 -8.19 -11.03
N GLY A 79 7.14 -8.24 -10.72
CA GLY A 79 6.47 -9.42 -10.17
C GLY A 79 6.74 -9.70 -8.68
N GLU A 80 7.56 -8.89 -8.01
CA GLU A 80 7.82 -9.02 -6.58
C GLU A 80 6.67 -8.49 -5.71
N THR A 81 6.52 -9.05 -4.52
CA THR A 81 5.52 -8.62 -3.52
C THR A 81 5.86 -7.24 -2.96
N ILE A 82 4.85 -6.37 -2.85
CA ILE A 82 4.94 -4.99 -2.36
C ILE A 82 4.51 -4.89 -0.89
#